data_AF-A0A359LZ56-F1
#
_entry.id   AF-A0A359LZ56-F1
#
_cell.length_a   1.000
_cell.length_b   1.000
_cell.length_c   1.000
_cell.angle_alpha   90.00
_cell.angle_beta   90.00
_cell.angle_gamma   90.00
#
_symmetry.space_group_name_H-M   'P 1'
#
loop_
_entity.id
_entity.type
_entity.pdbx_description
1 polymer ?
#
loop_
_entity_poly.entity_id
_entity_poly.type
_entity_poly.pdbx_seq_one_letter_code
_entity_poly.pdbx_strand_id
1 'polypeptide(L)'
;ERSAVGEHILLGGDNIDLALARHTEAQLAAKGTKLDALQLHALWQQCRVAKEKLLSDDKLKDEPVTILGKGTGLVGGTIRAKLLRKDLDAILLDGFLPAVASTEMPQRARRVGLAEIGLPYAADAAITRHLARFLRQPAATAEHGAVRRGPSGLACPTHVLFNGGVLRANLVKERLLAVLNGWLTAEGMDHAVPLFGEDLMHAVARGAAYYGMARHGRGVRIRGGVPRTYYVGIESAMPAVPGLPAPLKALTVAPFGMEEGTELRFPDRTFGLVTGEPAEFRFFQSTERKNDAPGAMLDEVDDSLDELAPMEVTLPGNEGELVPVTLETVVTETGVLQLWCVARDGRRWKLEFNVRASHQHA
;
A
#
# COMPACT_ATOMS: atom_id res chain seq x y z
N GLU A 1 -9.88 16.08 -2.85
CA GLU A 1 -8.58 15.45 -3.21
C GLU A 1 -8.17 14.47 -2.12
N ARG A 2 -7.22 13.57 -2.39
CA ARG A 2 -6.67 12.61 -1.42
C ARG A 2 -5.27 13.06 -1.00
N SER A 3 -5.05 13.32 0.29
CA SER A 3 -3.80 13.92 0.77
C SER A 3 -2.71 12.90 1.14
N ALA A 4 -3.08 11.67 1.53
CA ALA A 4 -2.15 10.61 1.91
C ALA A 4 -2.79 9.22 1.79
N VAL A 5 -1.97 8.18 1.66
CA VAL A 5 -2.38 6.76 1.65
C VAL A 5 -1.44 5.98 2.56
N GLY A 6 -2.00 5.18 3.47
CA GLY A 6 -1.20 4.32 4.34
C GLY A 6 -0.55 3.16 3.58
N GLU A 7 0.42 2.51 4.20
CA GLU A 7 1.04 1.33 3.61
C GLU A 7 0.02 0.18 3.43
N HIS A 8 0.18 -0.59 2.36
CA HIS A 8 -0.60 -1.80 2.16
C HIS A 8 -0.01 -2.93 3.00
N ILE A 9 -0.62 -3.16 4.16
CA ILE A 9 -0.15 -4.13 5.16
C ILE A 9 -0.99 -5.41 5.01
N LEU A 10 -0.32 -6.57 4.89
CA LEU A 10 -0.99 -7.89 4.90
C LEU A 10 -1.35 -8.28 6.34
N LEU A 11 -2.32 -7.57 6.90
CA LEU A 11 -2.80 -7.71 8.28
C LEU A 11 -4.33 -7.52 8.30
N GLY A 12 -5.05 -8.56 8.72
CA GLY A 12 -6.52 -8.54 8.73
C GLY A 12 -7.15 -9.68 9.50
N GLY A 13 -8.39 -10.04 9.12
CA GLY A 13 -9.20 -11.05 9.80
C GLY A 13 -8.53 -12.42 9.87
N ASP A 14 -7.83 -12.84 8.82
CA ASP A 14 -7.13 -14.13 8.75
C ASP A 14 -6.01 -14.23 9.79
N ASN A 15 -5.29 -13.12 10.05
CA ASN A 15 -4.26 -13.08 11.08
C ASN A 15 -4.86 -13.24 12.49
N ILE A 16 -6.02 -12.63 12.74
CA ILE A 16 -6.76 -12.77 14.00
C ILE A 16 -7.22 -14.23 14.16
N ASP A 17 -7.79 -14.81 13.12
CA ASP A 17 -8.26 -16.21 13.12
C ASP A 17 -7.10 -17.19 13.40
N LEU A 18 -5.94 -16.95 12.79
CA LEU A 18 -4.74 -17.74 13.03
C LEU A 18 -4.20 -17.58 14.45
N ALA A 19 -4.19 -16.35 14.99
CA ALA A 19 -3.77 -16.10 16.37
C ALA A 19 -4.67 -16.84 17.38
N LEU A 20 -5.99 -16.82 17.16
CA LEU A 20 -6.96 -17.57 17.97
C LEU A 20 -6.74 -19.08 17.87
N ALA A 21 -6.43 -19.59 16.67
CA ALA A 21 -6.12 -21.00 16.45
C ALA A 21 -4.85 -21.42 17.20
N ARG A 22 -3.78 -20.63 17.11
CA ARG A 22 -2.51 -20.88 17.82
C ARG A 22 -2.65 -20.81 19.33
N HIS A 23 -3.44 -19.85 19.83
CA HIS A 23 -3.76 -19.77 21.25
C HIS A 23 -4.53 -21.02 21.73
N THR A 24 -5.52 -21.46 20.96
CA THR A 24 -6.30 -22.67 21.27
C THR A 24 -5.45 -23.95 21.16
N GLU A 25 -4.56 -24.02 20.17
CA GLU A 25 -3.58 -25.10 20.02
C GLU A 25 -2.65 -25.18 21.24
N ALA A 26 -2.14 -24.05 21.73
CA ALA A 26 -1.31 -24.01 22.92
C ALA A 26 -2.06 -24.51 24.18
N GLN A 27 -3.34 -24.16 24.33
CA GLN A 27 -4.18 -24.68 25.41
C GLN A 27 -4.41 -26.19 25.32
N LEU A 28 -4.58 -26.73 24.10
CA LEU A 28 -4.70 -28.17 23.86
C LEU A 28 -3.38 -28.90 24.14
N ALA A 29 -2.26 -28.33 23.73
CA ALA A 29 -0.93 -28.87 23.97
C ALA A 29 -0.59 -28.94 25.48
N ALA A 30 -0.98 -27.92 26.25
CA ALA A 30 -0.86 -27.92 27.71
C ALA A 30 -1.66 -29.04 28.39
N LYS A 31 -2.73 -29.53 27.74
CA LYS A 31 -3.53 -30.69 28.16
C LYS A 31 -3.04 -32.02 27.55
N GLY A 32 -1.87 -32.03 26.91
CA GLY A 32 -1.27 -33.21 26.30
C GLY A 32 -1.78 -33.54 24.88
N THR A 33 -2.61 -32.70 24.26
CA THR A 33 -3.13 -32.92 22.91
C THR A 33 -2.29 -32.15 21.88
N LYS A 34 -1.49 -32.86 21.08
CA LYS A 34 -0.72 -32.26 19.99
C LYS A 34 -1.46 -32.40 18.65
N LEU A 35 -1.60 -31.29 17.93
CA LEU A 35 -2.22 -31.25 16.61
C LEU A 35 -1.17 -31.41 15.52
N ASP A 36 -1.55 -32.07 14.42
CA ASP A 36 -0.77 -32.00 13.17
C ASP A 36 -1.22 -30.79 12.31
N ALA A 37 -0.57 -30.61 11.16
CA ALA A 37 -0.82 -29.48 10.27
C ALA A 37 -2.27 -29.45 9.73
N LEU A 38 -2.86 -30.60 9.43
CA LEU A 38 -4.23 -30.68 8.90
C LEU A 38 -5.24 -30.35 10.01
N GLN A 39 -5.02 -30.88 11.21
CA GLN A 39 -5.82 -30.59 12.39
C GLN A 39 -5.74 -29.12 12.80
N LEU A 40 -4.55 -28.51 12.70
CA LEU A 40 -4.38 -27.09 12.92
C LEU A 40 -5.11 -26.25 11.88
N HIS A 41 -5.06 -26.63 10.60
CA HIS A 41 -5.82 -25.94 9.57
C HIS A 41 -7.34 -26.05 9.80
N ALA A 42 -7.82 -27.22 10.20
CA ALA A 42 -9.21 -27.40 10.62
C ALA A 42 -9.56 -26.54 11.83
N LEU A 43 -8.67 -26.47 12.84
CA LEU A 43 -8.84 -25.63 14.02
C LEU A 43 -8.96 -24.16 13.64
N TRP A 44 -8.13 -23.69 12.72
CA TRP A 44 -8.16 -22.33 12.21
C TRP A 44 -9.52 -21.98 11.59
N GLN A 45 -10.07 -22.83 10.72
CA GLN A 45 -11.39 -22.58 10.14
C GLN A 45 -12.50 -22.58 11.20
N GLN A 46 -12.42 -23.45 12.20
CA GLN A 46 -13.39 -23.45 13.30
C GLN A 46 -13.27 -22.22 14.21
N CYS A 47 -12.05 -21.75 14.49
CA CYS A 47 -11.80 -20.51 15.23
C CYS A 47 -12.36 -19.30 14.47
N ARG A 48 -12.26 -19.25 13.14
CA ARG A 48 -12.91 -18.22 12.32
C ARG A 48 -14.41 -18.18 12.55
N VAL A 49 -15.09 -19.33 12.43
CA VAL A 49 -16.54 -19.42 12.66
C VAL A 49 -16.90 -19.03 14.10
N ALA A 50 -16.12 -19.50 15.07
CA ALA A 50 -16.36 -19.20 16.48
C ALA A 50 -16.18 -17.71 16.80
N LYS A 51 -15.16 -17.07 16.23
CA LYS A 51 -14.94 -15.63 16.33
C LYS A 51 -16.14 -14.84 15.79
N GLU A 52 -16.63 -15.17 14.60
CA GLU A 52 -17.77 -14.47 14.01
C GLU A 52 -19.03 -14.58 14.90
N LYS A 53 -19.27 -15.73 15.53
CA LYS A 53 -20.37 -15.90 16.49
C LYS A 53 -20.16 -15.05 17.75
N LEU A 54 -18.99 -15.17 18.38
CA LEU A 54 -18.65 -14.40 19.59
C LEU A 54 -18.72 -12.89 19.36
N LEU A 55 -18.29 -12.38 18.20
CA LEU A 55 -18.36 -10.96 17.87
C LEU A 55 -19.78 -10.52 17.45
N SER A 56 -20.68 -11.45 17.13
CA SER A 56 -22.06 -11.14 16.75
C SER A 56 -23.02 -11.05 17.95
N ASP A 57 -22.68 -11.68 19.08
CA ASP A 57 -23.48 -11.66 20.31
C ASP A 57 -22.59 -11.46 21.54
N ASP A 58 -22.64 -10.25 22.10
CA ASP A 58 -21.86 -9.86 23.29
C ASP A 58 -22.26 -10.62 24.57
N LYS A 59 -23.37 -11.37 24.56
CA LYS A 59 -23.77 -12.21 25.70
C LYS A 59 -23.03 -13.56 25.72
N LEU A 60 -22.47 -13.99 24.59
CA LEU A 60 -21.73 -15.26 24.51
C LEU A 60 -20.37 -15.13 25.21
N LYS A 61 -20.15 -16.00 26.20
CA LYS A 61 -18.89 -16.05 26.96
C LYS A 61 -17.86 -17.00 26.36
N ASP A 62 -18.33 -18.00 25.62
CA ASP A 62 -17.51 -18.97 24.93
C ASP A 62 -18.27 -19.59 23.75
N GLU A 63 -17.52 -20.14 22.79
CA GLU A 63 -18.05 -20.92 21.68
C GLU A 63 -17.25 -22.22 21.55
N PRO A 64 -17.89 -23.41 21.47
CA PRO A 64 -17.19 -24.66 21.30
C PRO A 64 -16.53 -24.75 19.93
N VAL A 65 -15.31 -25.28 19.91
CA VAL A 65 -14.52 -25.53 18.70
C VAL A 65 -14.22 -27.01 18.63
N THR A 66 -14.70 -27.69 17.57
CA THR A 66 -14.55 -29.15 17.43
C THR A 66 -13.87 -29.48 16.11
N ILE A 67 -12.84 -30.30 16.17
CA ILE A 67 -12.14 -30.83 14.99
C ILE A 67 -12.08 -32.36 15.07
N LEU A 68 -11.87 -33.00 13.91
CA LEU A 68 -11.67 -34.43 13.85
C LEU A 68 -10.29 -34.80 14.40
N GLY A 69 -10.22 -35.81 15.26
CA GLY A 69 -8.95 -36.40 15.67
C GLY A 69 -8.49 -37.50 14.72
N LYS A 70 -7.48 -38.24 15.15
CA LYS A 70 -6.81 -39.25 14.34
C LYS A 70 -7.58 -40.58 14.39
N GLY A 71 -7.89 -41.17 13.23
CA GLY A 71 -8.43 -42.54 13.12
C GLY A 71 -9.62 -42.69 12.15
N THR A 72 -9.96 -43.94 11.82
CA THR A 72 -11.06 -44.33 10.91
C THR A 72 -12.45 -44.37 11.58
N GLY A 73 -12.53 -44.18 12.90
CA GLY A 73 -13.79 -44.19 13.65
C GLY A 73 -14.43 -42.79 13.74
N LEU A 74 -15.50 -42.57 12.96
CA LEU A 74 -16.23 -41.29 12.88
C LEU A 74 -16.80 -40.76 14.23
N VAL A 75 -16.89 -41.59 15.27
CA VAL A 75 -17.65 -41.28 16.50
C VAL A 75 -16.76 -41.11 17.75
N GLY A 76 -15.52 -41.61 17.75
CA GLY A 76 -14.65 -41.62 18.95
C GLY A 76 -13.44 -40.67 18.91
N GLY A 77 -13.15 -40.06 17.77
CA GLY A 77 -11.91 -39.31 17.55
C GLY A 77 -11.98 -37.80 17.76
N THR A 78 -13.11 -37.18 18.06
CA THR A 78 -13.20 -35.69 18.01
C THR A 78 -12.37 -34.99 19.09
N ILE A 79 -11.58 -34.00 18.69
CA ILE A 79 -10.90 -33.08 19.60
C ILE A 79 -11.81 -31.88 19.84
N ARG A 80 -12.12 -31.61 21.10
CA ARG A 80 -12.98 -30.49 21.51
C ARG A 80 -12.17 -29.47 22.30
N ALA A 81 -12.31 -28.22 21.91
CA ALA A 81 -11.82 -27.05 22.60
C ALA A 81 -12.97 -26.03 22.76
N LYS A 82 -12.68 -24.91 23.41
CA LYS A 82 -13.58 -23.78 23.49
C LYS A 82 -12.78 -22.52 23.23
N LEU A 83 -13.32 -21.61 22.42
CA LEU A 83 -12.80 -20.27 22.30
C LEU A 83 -13.54 -19.38 23.31
N LEU A 84 -12.80 -18.80 24.25
CA LEU A 84 -13.38 -17.94 25.29
C LEU A 84 -13.43 -16.49 24.79
N ARG A 85 -14.51 -15.76 25.13
CA ARG A 85 -14.66 -14.33 24.81
C ARG A 85 -13.51 -13.51 25.35
N LYS A 86 -13.07 -13.78 26.58
CA LYS A 86 -11.92 -13.10 27.21
C LYS A 86 -10.62 -13.27 26.41
N ASP A 87 -10.41 -14.46 25.81
CA ASP A 87 -9.20 -14.77 25.06
C ASP A 87 -9.26 -14.07 23.69
N LEU A 88 -10.44 -14.05 23.08
CA LEU A 88 -10.73 -13.27 21.88
C LEU A 88 -10.48 -11.78 22.12
N ASP A 89 -11.05 -11.21 23.17
CA ASP A 89 -10.92 -9.79 23.50
C ASP A 89 -9.45 -9.43 23.77
N ALA A 90 -8.71 -10.25 24.53
CA ALA A 90 -7.29 -10.01 24.79
C ALA A 90 -6.45 -10.07 23.50
N ILE A 91 -6.63 -11.10 22.66
CA ILE A 91 -5.89 -11.23 21.40
C ILE A 91 -6.21 -10.07 20.46
N LEU A 92 -7.49 -9.73 20.32
CA LEU A 92 -7.94 -8.70 19.40
C LEU A 92 -7.56 -7.29 19.88
N LEU A 93 -7.81 -6.97 21.14
CA LEU A 93 -7.62 -5.63 21.69
C LEU A 93 -6.20 -5.37 22.16
N ASP A 94 -5.56 -6.33 22.82
CA ASP A 94 -4.22 -6.12 23.36
C ASP A 94 -3.14 -6.57 22.37
N GLY A 95 -3.46 -7.51 21.48
CA GLY A 95 -2.56 -7.95 20.41
C GLY A 95 -2.63 -7.07 19.17
N PHE A 96 -3.79 -7.01 18.51
CA PHE A 96 -3.93 -6.32 17.22
C PHE A 96 -4.26 -4.83 17.35
N LEU A 97 -4.90 -4.40 18.44
CA LEU A 97 -5.36 -3.01 18.61
C LEU A 97 -4.87 -2.36 19.93
N PRO A 98 -3.61 -2.57 20.36
CA PRO A 98 -3.16 -2.14 21.68
C PRO A 98 -3.29 -0.62 21.84
N ALA A 99 -3.57 -0.19 23.08
CA ALA A 99 -3.49 1.21 23.45
C ALA A 99 -2.03 1.65 23.50
N VAL A 100 -1.60 2.41 22.49
CA VAL A 100 -0.22 2.87 22.31
C VAL A 100 -0.18 4.39 22.18
N ALA A 101 0.96 5.01 22.47
CA ALA A 101 1.16 6.44 22.22
C ALA A 101 1.24 6.74 20.71
N SER A 102 0.94 7.98 20.32
CA SER A 102 1.03 8.39 18.91
C SER A 102 2.46 8.35 18.35
N THR A 103 3.47 8.23 19.21
CA THR A 103 4.89 8.13 18.86
C THR A 103 5.40 6.69 18.77
N GLU A 104 4.58 5.70 19.14
CA GLU A 104 4.98 4.29 19.09
C GLU A 104 4.88 3.74 17.66
N MET A 105 6.04 3.42 17.08
CA MET A 105 6.16 2.96 15.69
C MET A 105 6.09 1.43 15.57
N PRO A 106 5.67 0.90 14.40
CA PRO A 106 5.70 -0.53 14.14
C PRO A 106 7.13 -1.10 14.27
N GLN A 107 7.24 -2.26 14.88
CA GLN A 107 8.49 -2.99 14.95
C GLN A 107 8.93 -3.43 13.55
N ARG A 108 10.20 -3.21 13.23
CA ARG A 108 10.80 -3.72 11.99
C ARG A 108 11.13 -5.19 12.15
N ALA A 109 10.87 -5.98 11.12
CA ALA A 109 11.33 -7.36 11.08
C ALA A 109 12.85 -7.39 11.25
N ARG A 110 13.38 -8.32 12.06
CA ARG A 110 14.81 -8.62 12.04
C ARG A 110 15.16 -9.10 10.63
N ARG A 111 16.20 -8.51 10.01
CA ARG A 111 16.70 -8.97 8.71
C ARG A 111 17.24 -10.40 8.88
N VAL A 112 16.49 -11.39 8.41
CA VAL A 112 16.97 -12.78 8.32
C VAL A 112 17.64 -12.94 6.97
N GLY A 113 18.85 -13.50 6.92
CA GLY A 113 19.62 -13.64 5.68
C GLY A 113 19.02 -14.63 4.67
N LEU A 114 18.10 -15.49 5.12
CA LEU A 114 17.34 -16.44 4.30
C LEU A 114 15.91 -16.50 4.84
N ALA A 115 14.92 -16.35 3.95
CA ALA A 115 13.50 -16.49 4.26
C ALA A 115 12.83 -17.31 3.16
N GLU A 116 11.75 -18.01 3.49
CA GLU A 116 10.91 -18.66 2.48
C GLU A 116 10.31 -17.61 1.54
N ILE A 117 10.28 -17.90 0.23
CA ILE A 117 9.64 -17.03 -0.76
C ILE A 117 8.13 -17.10 -0.53
N GLY A 118 7.54 -15.96 -0.16
CA GLY A 118 6.12 -15.85 0.13
C GLY A 118 5.66 -14.39 0.11
N LEU A 119 4.39 -14.19 0.49
CA LEU A 119 3.84 -12.84 0.62
C LEU A 119 4.52 -12.07 1.77
N PRO A 120 4.75 -10.74 1.63
CA PRO A 120 5.43 -9.93 2.63
C PRO A 120 4.49 -9.61 3.80
N TYR A 121 4.26 -10.58 4.69
CA TYR A 121 3.43 -10.39 5.88
C TYR A 121 4.01 -9.32 6.82
N ALA A 122 3.11 -8.61 7.53
CA ALA A 122 3.50 -7.60 8.50
C ALA A 122 4.32 -8.21 9.65
N ALA A 123 5.47 -7.61 9.97
CA ALA A 123 6.28 -8.04 11.12
C ALA A 123 5.65 -7.66 12.47
N ASP A 124 4.91 -6.55 12.50
CA ASP A 124 4.19 -6.06 13.66
C ASP A 124 2.68 -6.15 13.42
N ALA A 125 1.99 -6.89 14.29
CA ALA A 125 0.54 -7.12 14.22
C ALA A 125 -0.29 -5.99 14.85
N ALA A 126 0.32 -5.04 15.55
CA ALA A 126 -0.38 -3.94 16.20
C ALA A 126 -0.80 -2.86 15.18
N ILE A 127 -2.04 -2.94 14.71
CA ILE A 127 -2.67 -2.00 13.76
C ILE A 127 -2.56 -0.56 14.25
N THR A 128 -2.68 -0.32 15.56
CA THR A 128 -2.60 1.01 16.16
C THR A 128 -1.23 1.67 16.01
N ARG A 129 -0.12 0.90 16.02
CA ARG A 129 1.22 1.42 15.73
C ARG A 129 1.34 1.86 14.26
N HIS A 130 0.74 1.10 13.35
CA HIS A 130 0.72 1.45 11.93
C HIS A 130 -0.12 2.71 11.67
N LEU A 131 -1.26 2.85 12.35
CA LEU A 131 -2.08 4.06 12.31
C LEU A 131 -1.31 5.28 12.85
N ALA A 132 -0.61 5.14 13.97
CA ALA A 132 0.23 6.19 14.55
C ALA A 132 1.31 6.67 13.55
N ARG A 133 2.01 5.71 12.92
CA ARG A 133 2.98 6.01 11.85
C ARG A 133 2.33 6.76 10.69
N PHE A 134 1.19 6.29 10.20
CA PHE A 134 0.47 6.93 9.09
C PHE A 134 0.12 8.39 9.40
N LEU A 135 -0.43 8.69 10.58
CA LEU A 135 -0.80 10.06 10.97
C LEU A 135 0.41 10.98 11.17
N ARG A 136 1.60 10.42 11.43
CA ARG A 136 2.86 11.18 11.53
C ARG A 136 3.59 11.37 10.21
N GLN A 137 3.21 10.66 9.15
CA GLN A 137 3.83 10.85 7.85
C GLN A 137 3.62 12.29 7.35
N PRO A 138 4.65 12.92 6.75
CA PRO A 138 4.46 14.16 5.99
C PRO A 138 3.39 13.93 4.92
N ALA A 139 2.40 14.81 4.86
CA ALA A 139 1.41 14.74 3.79
C ALA A 139 2.03 15.30 2.51
N ALA A 140 1.64 14.77 1.34
CA ALA A 140 1.91 15.48 0.10
C ALA A 140 1.33 16.89 0.23
N THR A 141 2.08 17.92 -0.21
CA THR A 141 1.59 19.29 -0.20
C THR A 141 0.35 19.34 -1.10
N ALA A 142 -0.83 19.35 -0.49
CA ALA A 142 -2.08 19.30 -1.22
C ALA A 142 -2.37 20.68 -1.82
N GLU A 143 -2.87 20.73 -3.06
CA GLU A 143 -3.16 21.99 -3.75
C GLU A 143 -4.32 22.76 -3.09
N HIS A 144 -5.22 22.07 -2.35
CA HIS A 144 -6.43 22.66 -1.77
C HIS A 144 -6.56 22.51 -0.24
N GLY A 145 -5.44 22.61 0.48
CA GLY A 145 -5.45 22.85 1.92
C GLY A 145 -4.48 21.97 2.70
N ALA A 146 -3.86 22.57 3.72
CA ALA A 146 -2.97 21.85 4.61
C ALA A 146 -3.74 20.79 5.42
N VAL A 147 -3.16 19.59 5.55
CA VAL A 147 -3.64 18.58 6.50
C VAL A 147 -3.67 19.20 7.89
N ARG A 148 -4.81 19.14 8.58
CA ARG A 148 -4.95 19.59 9.97
C ARG A 148 -3.97 18.83 10.84
N ARG A 149 -3.05 19.54 11.49
CA ARG A 149 -2.04 18.96 12.39
C ARG A 149 -2.10 19.61 13.76
N GLY A 150 -1.79 18.81 14.79
CA GLY A 150 -1.63 19.28 16.16
C GLY A 150 -0.23 19.86 16.41
N PRO A 151 0.03 20.38 17.63
CA PRO A 151 1.33 20.95 17.99
C PRO A 151 2.53 20.04 17.79
N SER A 152 2.38 18.71 17.92
CA SER A 152 3.47 17.76 17.68
C SER A 152 3.69 17.40 16.19
N GLY A 153 2.90 18.01 15.30
CA GLY A 153 2.87 17.70 13.88
C GLY A 153 2.04 16.46 13.53
N LEU A 154 1.38 15.81 14.49
CA LEU A 154 0.48 14.68 14.23
C LEU A 154 -0.73 15.13 13.40
N ALA A 155 -1.10 14.39 12.35
CA ALA A 155 -2.36 14.62 11.63
C ALA A 155 -3.56 14.38 12.56
N CYS A 156 -4.46 15.35 12.62
CA CYS A 156 -5.59 15.38 13.54
C CYS A 156 -6.91 15.34 12.77
N PRO A 157 -7.39 14.14 12.34
CA PRO A 157 -8.64 14.02 11.59
C PRO A 157 -9.83 14.44 12.45
N THR A 158 -10.85 15.00 11.80
CA THR A 158 -12.13 15.37 12.45
C THR A 158 -13.20 14.30 12.31
N HIS A 159 -13.06 13.40 11.31
CA HIS A 159 -14.01 12.35 11.02
C HIS A 159 -13.29 11.05 10.68
N VAL A 160 -13.91 9.91 10.99
CA VAL A 160 -13.40 8.58 10.67
C VAL A 160 -14.46 7.78 9.92
N LEU A 161 -14.13 7.33 8.71
CA LEU A 161 -14.93 6.37 7.95
C LEU A 161 -14.32 4.97 8.11
N PHE A 162 -15.13 4.03 8.62
CA PHE A 162 -14.73 2.62 8.74
C PHE A 162 -15.14 1.83 7.50
N ASN A 163 -14.30 0.87 7.08
CA ASN A 163 -14.60 -0.03 5.97
C ASN A 163 -13.89 -1.40 6.12
N GLY A 164 -14.59 -2.48 5.77
CA GLY A 164 -14.07 -3.85 5.86
C GLY A 164 -14.66 -4.69 7.01
N GLY A 165 -14.63 -6.01 6.85
CA GLY A 165 -15.39 -6.95 7.70
C GLY A 165 -15.00 -6.96 9.18
N VAL A 166 -13.71 -6.79 9.52
CA VAL A 166 -13.23 -6.75 10.91
C VAL A 166 -13.87 -5.58 11.69
N LEU A 167 -14.18 -4.48 10.99
CA LEU A 167 -14.78 -3.27 11.59
C LEU A 167 -16.29 -3.39 11.81
N ARG A 168 -16.90 -4.54 11.50
CA ARG A 168 -18.29 -4.84 11.86
C ARG A 168 -18.46 -4.94 13.38
N ALA A 169 -17.45 -5.45 14.09
CA ALA A 169 -17.47 -5.54 15.54
C ALA A 169 -17.37 -4.15 16.18
N ASN A 170 -18.36 -3.77 16.99
CA ASN A 170 -18.38 -2.45 17.66
C ASN A 170 -17.17 -2.26 18.57
N LEU A 171 -16.77 -3.31 19.30
CA LEU A 171 -15.60 -3.32 20.16
C LEU A 171 -14.31 -2.87 19.43
N VAL A 172 -14.14 -3.26 18.16
CA VAL A 172 -12.98 -2.86 17.34
C VAL A 172 -13.03 -1.38 17.00
N LYS A 173 -14.19 -0.88 16.56
CA LYS A 173 -14.38 0.54 16.23
C LYS A 173 -14.17 1.41 17.46
N GLU A 174 -14.75 1.02 18.60
CA GLU A 174 -14.61 1.71 19.87
C GLU A 174 -13.16 1.77 20.33
N ARG A 175 -12.42 0.66 20.22
CA ARG A 175 -10.98 0.63 20.55
C ARG A 175 -10.19 1.58 19.66
N LEU A 176 -10.40 1.56 18.34
CA LEU A 176 -9.71 2.45 17.40
C LEU A 176 -10.01 3.93 17.69
N LEU A 177 -11.28 4.28 17.94
CA LEU A 177 -11.67 5.64 18.30
C LEU A 177 -11.08 6.05 19.64
N ALA A 178 -11.09 5.17 20.65
CA ALA A 178 -10.50 5.47 21.96
C ALA A 178 -9.01 5.79 21.85
N VAL A 179 -8.26 5.00 21.08
CA VAL A 179 -6.83 5.23 20.84
C VAL A 179 -6.60 6.54 20.09
N LEU A 180 -7.32 6.76 18.98
CA LEU A 180 -7.21 7.98 18.18
C LEU A 180 -7.58 9.23 19.00
N ASN A 181 -8.70 9.20 19.72
CA ASN A 181 -9.18 10.33 20.51
C ASN A 181 -8.28 10.59 21.72
N GLY A 182 -7.61 9.56 22.25
CA GLY A 182 -6.53 9.75 23.22
C GLY A 182 -5.38 10.58 22.64
N TRP A 183 -4.98 10.32 21.39
CA TRP A 183 -3.97 11.13 20.70
C TRP A 183 -4.48 12.55 20.39
N LEU A 184 -5.70 12.71 19.89
CA LEU A 184 -6.29 14.01 19.60
C LEU A 184 -6.38 14.88 20.87
N THR A 185 -6.81 14.29 21.99
CA THR A 185 -6.85 14.97 23.29
C THR A 185 -5.47 15.44 23.72
N ALA A 186 -4.42 14.62 23.54
CA ALA A 186 -3.05 15.00 23.85
C ALA A 186 -2.51 16.15 22.96
N GLU A 187 -3.04 16.29 21.75
CA GLU A 187 -2.76 17.42 20.85
C GLU A 187 -3.64 18.66 21.11
N GLY A 188 -4.53 18.63 22.12
CA GLY A 188 -5.47 19.71 22.41
C GLY A 188 -6.61 19.83 21.38
N MET A 189 -6.96 18.73 20.73
CA MET A 189 -7.94 18.68 19.65
C MET A 189 -9.22 17.97 20.07
N ASP A 190 -10.35 18.37 19.48
CA ASP A 190 -11.63 17.68 19.64
C ASP A 190 -11.57 16.23 19.13
N HIS A 191 -12.44 15.39 19.70
CA HIS A 191 -12.58 13.99 19.32
C HIS A 191 -13.09 13.85 17.89
N ALA A 192 -12.60 12.83 17.17
CA ALA A 192 -13.06 12.55 15.83
C ALA A 192 -14.47 11.94 15.84
N VAL A 193 -15.29 12.36 14.88
CA VAL A 193 -16.66 11.88 14.71
C VAL A 193 -16.66 10.63 13.81
N PRO A 194 -17.14 9.46 14.29
CA PRO A 194 -17.32 8.31 13.43
C PRO A 194 -18.45 8.54 12.42
N LEU A 195 -18.18 8.24 11.15
CA LEU A 195 -19.19 8.25 10.10
C LEU A 195 -19.91 6.90 10.06
N PHE A 196 -21.24 6.94 9.99
CA PHE A 196 -22.13 5.78 9.96
C PHE A 196 -22.93 5.73 8.66
N GLY A 197 -23.54 4.57 8.38
CA GLY A 197 -24.49 4.41 7.27
C GLY A 197 -23.93 3.66 6.04
N GLU A 198 -22.65 3.32 6.04
CA GLU A 198 -22.05 2.51 4.97
C GLU A 198 -22.21 1.00 5.23
N ASP A 199 -22.48 0.27 4.16
CA ASP A 199 -22.39 -1.19 4.14
C ASP A 199 -20.91 -1.57 4.06
N LEU A 200 -20.30 -1.90 5.21
CA LEU A 200 -18.87 -2.19 5.33
C LEU A 200 -18.38 -3.32 4.40
N MET A 201 -19.27 -4.19 3.94
CA MET A 201 -18.92 -5.30 3.04
C MET A 201 -18.96 -4.89 1.56
N HIS A 202 -19.83 -3.94 1.22
CA HIS A 202 -20.03 -3.50 -0.17
C HIS A 202 -19.45 -2.12 -0.47
N ALA A 203 -19.01 -1.34 0.54
CA ALA A 203 -18.55 0.03 0.36
C ALA A 203 -17.41 0.14 -0.67
N VAL A 204 -16.46 -0.81 -0.69
CA VAL A 204 -15.41 -0.86 -1.71
C VAL A 204 -15.98 -1.08 -3.11
N ALA A 205 -16.85 -2.10 -3.28
CA ALA A 205 -17.44 -2.43 -4.57
C ALA A 205 -18.34 -1.29 -5.09
N ARG A 206 -19.10 -0.65 -4.20
CA ARG A 206 -19.90 0.54 -4.51
C ARG A 206 -19.03 1.72 -4.91
N GLY A 207 -17.94 1.98 -4.17
CA GLY A 207 -16.95 3.00 -4.52
C GLY A 207 -16.33 2.76 -5.88
N ALA A 208 -15.98 1.52 -6.21
CA ALA A 208 -15.45 1.13 -7.53
C ALA A 208 -16.48 1.34 -8.65
N ALA A 209 -17.73 0.92 -8.45
CA ALA A 209 -18.81 1.13 -9.41
C ALA A 209 -19.10 2.63 -9.62
N TYR A 210 -19.15 3.40 -8.52
CA TYR A 210 -19.30 4.85 -8.55
C TYR A 210 -18.14 5.52 -9.30
N TYR A 211 -16.90 5.11 -9.03
CA TYR A 211 -15.73 5.62 -9.74
C TYR A 211 -15.83 5.32 -11.25
N GLY A 212 -16.29 4.13 -11.64
CA GLY A 212 -16.59 3.79 -13.03
C GLY A 212 -17.62 4.73 -13.67
N MET A 213 -18.69 5.10 -12.96
CA MET A 213 -19.67 6.07 -13.44
C MET A 213 -19.10 7.50 -13.51
N ALA A 214 -18.34 7.92 -12.50
CA ALA A 214 -17.68 9.23 -12.46
C ALA A 214 -16.70 9.42 -13.63
N ARG A 215 -16.01 8.34 -14.06
CA ARG A 215 -15.15 8.34 -15.26
C ARG A 215 -15.93 8.62 -16.56
N HIS A 216 -17.23 8.32 -16.60
CA HIS A 216 -18.11 8.61 -17.73
C HIS A 216 -18.86 9.95 -17.55
N GLY A 217 -18.37 10.84 -16.67
CA GLY A 217 -18.99 12.14 -16.39
C GLY A 217 -20.23 12.07 -15.51
N ARG A 218 -20.55 10.91 -14.92
CA ARG A 218 -21.72 10.70 -14.05
C ARG A 218 -21.29 10.59 -12.59
N GLY A 219 -20.89 11.72 -12.01
CA GLY A 219 -20.53 11.82 -10.60
C GLY A 219 -19.34 12.76 -10.35
N VAL A 220 -18.93 12.84 -9.09
CA VAL A 220 -17.77 13.62 -8.64
C VAL A 220 -16.56 12.69 -8.60
N ARG A 221 -15.52 13.03 -9.34
CA ARG A 221 -14.25 12.28 -9.31
C ARG A 221 -13.31 12.87 -8.27
N ILE A 222 -12.88 12.06 -7.30
CA ILE A 222 -11.77 12.42 -6.42
C ILE A 222 -10.49 12.28 -7.24
N ARG A 223 -9.77 13.39 -7.40
CA ARG A 223 -8.50 13.41 -8.13
C ARG A 223 -7.34 13.13 -7.17
N GLY A 224 -6.39 12.35 -7.66
CA GLY A 224 -5.08 12.11 -7.07
C GLY A 224 -4.07 12.13 -8.20
N GLY A 225 -3.33 13.23 -8.32
CA GLY A 225 -2.23 13.33 -9.27
C GLY A 225 -0.96 12.67 -8.72
N VAL A 226 0.04 12.50 -9.58
CA VAL A 226 1.37 12.12 -9.12
C VAL A 226 1.95 13.22 -8.21
N PRO A 227 2.56 12.86 -7.07
CA PRO A 227 2.99 13.84 -6.05
C PRO A 227 4.34 14.50 -6.37
N ARG A 228 4.94 14.18 -7.51
CA ARG A 228 6.28 14.58 -7.95
C ARG A 228 6.25 14.82 -9.45
N THR A 229 7.15 15.66 -9.93
CA THR A 229 7.45 15.75 -11.35
C THR A 229 8.47 14.67 -11.70
N TYR A 230 8.25 13.92 -12.77
CA TYR A 230 9.14 12.86 -13.23
C TYR A 230 9.78 13.21 -14.57
N TYR A 231 11.03 12.81 -14.70
CA TYR A 231 11.86 13.08 -15.87
C TYR A 231 12.52 11.80 -16.37
N VAL A 232 12.82 11.76 -17.67
CA VAL A 232 13.71 10.77 -18.27
C VAL A 232 15.00 11.46 -18.71
N GLY A 233 16.13 10.81 -18.46
CA GLY A 233 17.44 11.26 -18.91
C GLY A 233 17.59 11.11 -20.42
N ILE A 234 18.08 12.16 -21.08
CA ILE A 234 18.36 12.18 -22.53
C ILE A 234 19.82 12.58 -22.71
N GLU A 235 20.63 11.68 -23.26
CA GLU A 235 22.04 11.95 -23.53
C GLU A 235 22.19 12.93 -24.69
N SER A 236 23.08 13.90 -24.54
CA SER A 236 23.34 14.90 -25.58
C SER A 236 24.19 14.32 -26.71
N ALA A 237 23.76 14.56 -27.95
CA ALA A 237 24.57 14.23 -29.13
C ALA A 237 25.74 15.22 -29.28
N MET A 238 26.88 14.92 -28.65
CA MET A 238 28.11 15.71 -28.74
C MET A 238 29.35 14.82 -28.93
N PRO A 239 30.44 15.35 -29.52
CA PRO A 239 31.70 14.60 -29.63
C PRO A 239 32.22 14.17 -28.25
N ALA A 240 32.67 12.92 -28.16
CA ALA A 240 33.23 12.38 -26.92
C ALA A 240 34.51 13.12 -26.53
N VAL A 241 34.62 13.53 -25.27
CA VAL A 241 35.84 14.10 -24.70
C VAL A 241 36.42 13.07 -23.72
N PRO A 242 37.69 12.64 -23.87
CA PRO A 242 38.29 11.66 -22.98
C PRO A 242 38.19 12.06 -21.50
N GLY A 243 37.66 11.16 -20.67
CA GLY A 243 37.51 11.36 -19.22
C GLY A 243 36.27 12.16 -18.81
N LEU A 244 35.43 12.60 -19.76
CA LEU A 244 34.17 13.30 -19.48
C LEU A 244 32.99 12.49 -20.02
N PRO A 245 31.98 12.16 -19.19
CA PRO A 245 30.75 11.57 -19.68
C PRO A 245 29.98 12.57 -20.55
N ALA A 246 29.17 12.08 -21.47
CA ALA A 246 28.30 12.95 -22.24
C ALA A 246 27.29 13.66 -21.32
N PRO A 247 27.01 14.95 -21.54
CA PRO A 247 26.04 15.67 -20.72
C PRO A 247 24.64 15.07 -20.85
N LEU A 248 24.02 14.83 -19.69
CA LEU A 248 22.67 14.31 -19.58
C LEU A 248 21.68 15.45 -19.36
N LYS A 249 20.64 15.49 -20.20
CA LYS A 249 19.48 16.39 -20.07
C LYS A 249 18.32 15.65 -19.41
N ALA A 250 17.35 16.37 -18.87
CA ALA A 250 16.15 15.77 -18.27
C ALA A 250 14.89 16.24 -18.99
N LEU A 251 14.12 15.32 -19.58
CA LEU A 251 12.83 15.63 -20.19
C LEU A 251 11.70 15.37 -19.21
N THR A 252 10.85 16.36 -18.98
CA THR A 252 9.64 16.24 -18.14
C THR A 252 8.64 15.29 -18.79
N VAL A 253 8.51 14.07 -18.27
CA VAL A 253 7.60 13.03 -18.81
C VAL A 253 6.27 12.96 -18.07
N ALA A 254 6.24 13.34 -16.78
CA ALA A 254 5.00 13.50 -16.02
C ALA A 254 5.10 14.71 -15.09
N PRO A 255 4.30 15.77 -15.30
CA PRO A 255 4.30 16.93 -14.41
C PRO A 255 3.70 16.57 -13.04
N PHE A 256 4.06 17.35 -12.02
CA PHE A 256 3.35 17.34 -10.74
C PHE A 256 1.84 17.47 -10.95
N GLY A 257 1.07 16.65 -10.22
CA GLY A 257 -0.39 16.68 -10.32
C GLY A 257 -0.96 15.96 -11.55
N MET A 258 -0.14 15.39 -12.45
CA MET A 258 -0.63 14.57 -13.57
C MET A 258 -1.57 13.47 -13.04
N GLU A 259 -2.83 13.52 -13.48
CA GLU A 259 -3.89 12.66 -12.97
C GLU A 259 -3.73 11.22 -13.46
N GLU A 260 -4.06 10.26 -12.59
CA GLU A 260 -4.16 8.85 -12.99
C GLU A 260 -5.14 8.66 -14.16
N GLY A 261 -4.79 7.79 -15.09
CA GLY A 261 -5.52 7.55 -16.33
C GLY A 261 -5.37 8.62 -17.39
N THR A 262 -4.51 9.63 -17.19
CA THR A 262 -4.17 10.62 -18.23
C THR A 262 -2.98 10.16 -19.07
N GLU A 263 -2.97 10.65 -20.30
CA GLU A 263 -1.95 10.38 -21.31
C GLU A 263 -1.36 11.71 -21.78
N LEU A 264 -0.03 11.77 -21.85
CA LEU A 264 0.70 12.88 -22.47
C LEU A 264 1.49 12.34 -23.66
N ARG A 265 1.43 13.05 -24.79
CA ARG A 265 2.20 12.72 -25.99
C ARG A 265 3.17 13.84 -26.30
N PHE A 266 4.34 13.47 -26.80
CA PHE A 266 5.39 14.42 -27.20
C PHE A 266 5.68 14.28 -28.71
N PRO A 267 4.71 14.60 -29.60
CA PRO A 267 4.83 14.33 -31.04
C PRO A 267 5.90 15.19 -31.73
N ASP A 268 6.17 16.38 -31.20
CA ASP A 268 7.08 17.36 -31.81
C ASP A 268 8.56 17.11 -31.47
N ARG A 269 8.86 16.04 -30.73
CA ARG A 269 10.23 15.66 -30.34
C ARG A 269 10.49 14.21 -30.71
N THR A 270 11.59 13.98 -31.43
CA THR A 270 12.05 12.65 -31.79
C THR A 270 13.35 12.35 -31.05
N PHE A 271 13.44 11.15 -30.49
CA PHE A 271 14.58 10.63 -29.76
C PHE A 271 15.10 9.37 -30.45
N GLY A 272 16.38 9.04 -30.23
CA GLY A 272 16.93 7.75 -30.66
C GLY A 272 16.76 6.72 -29.55
N LEU A 273 16.11 5.60 -29.86
CA LEU A 273 15.96 4.45 -28.97
C LEU A 273 16.87 3.32 -29.44
N VAL A 274 17.78 2.87 -28.59
CA VAL A 274 18.59 1.68 -28.85
C VAL A 274 17.76 0.43 -28.58
N THR A 275 17.79 -0.54 -29.49
CA THR A 275 17.09 -1.82 -29.38
C THR A 275 18.03 -2.99 -29.69
N GLY A 276 17.64 -4.20 -29.32
CA GLY A 276 18.39 -5.44 -29.57
C GLY A 276 19.59 -5.68 -28.64
N GLU A 277 19.93 -4.73 -27.78
CA GLU A 277 21.00 -4.84 -26.77
C GLU A 277 20.58 -4.25 -25.41
N PRO A 278 21.26 -4.61 -24.30
CA PRO A 278 21.01 -3.99 -23.00
C PRO A 278 21.26 -2.48 -23.03
N ALA A 279 20.25 -1.70 -22.64
CA ALA A 279 20.34 -0.24 -22.54
C ALA A 279 19.90 0.23 -21.15
N GLU A 280 20.61 1.23 -20.62
CA GLU A 280 20.31 1.85 -19.33
C GLU A 280 19.37 3.06 -19.53
N PHE A 281 18.24 3.04 -18.82
CA PHE A 281 17.29 4.15 -18.77
C PHE A 281 17.36 4.82 -17.40
N ARG A 282 17.81 6.07 -17.39
CA ARG A 282 17.92 6.89 -16.17
C ARG A 282 16.66 7.74 -16.00
N PHE A 283 16.07 7.68 -14.81
CA PHE A 283 14.88 8.44 -14.47
C PHE A 283 15.14 9.33 -13.27
N PHE A 284 14.47 10.47 -13.24
CA PHE A 284 14.61 11.44 -12.16
C PHE A 284 13.24 11.86 -11.66
N GLN A 285 13.21 12.38 -10.45
CA GLN A 285 12.02 12.98 -9.86
C GLN A 285 12.38 14.26 -9.11
N SER A 286 11.39 15.13 -8.91
CA SER A 286 11.55 16.28 -8.03
C SER A 286 10.30 16.52 -7.20
N THR A 287 10.51 16.87 -5.93
CA THR A 287 9.45 17.33 -5.02
C THR A 287 9.34 18.86 -4.98
N GLU A 288 10.35 19.57 -5.49
CA GLU A 288 10.46 21.03 -5.47
C GLU A 288 9.96 21.65 -6.79
N ARG A 289 10.26 20.99 -7.92
CA ARG A 289 9.94 21.46 -9.27
C ARG A 289 8.51 21.14 -9.70
N LYS A 290 7.53 21.81 -9.10
CA LYS A 290 6.10 21.54 -9.31
C LYS A 290 5.49 22.18 -10.56
N ASN A 291 6.19 23.12 -11.19
CA ASN A 291 5.64 23.94 -12.29
C ASN A 291 6.27 23.63 -13.66
N ASP A 292 7.10 22.60 -13.76
CA ASP A 292 7.73 22.22 -15.02
C ASP A 292 6.67 21.66 -16.00
N ALA A 293 6.61 22.26 -17.19
CA ALA A 293 5.63 21.91 -18.20
C ALA A 293 5.92 20.52 -18.82
N PRO A 294 4.89 19.75 -19.21
CA PRO A 294 5.07 18.54 -20.01
C PRO A 294 6.01 18.76 -21.20
N GLY A 295 7.02 17.90 -21.34
CA GLY A 295 7.96 17.95 -22.46
C GLY A 295 8.99 19.09 -22.39
N ALA A 296 9.03 19.84 -21.29
CA ALA A 296 10.12 20.75 -21.00
C ALA A 296 11.42 19.96 -20.83
N MET A 297 12.48 20.44 -21.48
CA MET A 297 13.82 19.88 -21.39
C MET A 297 14.65 20.74 -20.45
N LEU A 298 15.19 20.14 -19.41
CA LEU A 298 16.22 20.74 -18.56
C LEU A 298 17.58 20.41 -19.19
N ASP A 299 18.39 21.43 -19.43
CA ASP A 299 19.68 21.27 -20.11
C ASP A 299 20.72 20.54 -19.25
N GLU A 300 20.53 20.50 -17.94
CA GLU A 300 21.40 19.83 -16.98
C GLU A 300 20.56 19.13 -15.89
N VAL A 301 21.08 18.02 -15.35
CA VAL A 301 20.58 17.39 -14.13
C VAL A 301 21.32 18.00 -12.95
N ASP A 302 20.63 18.85 -12.19
CA ASP A 302 21.17 19.52 -11.01
C ASP A 302 20.66 18.86 -9.70
N ASP A 303 21.08 19.42 -8.56
CA ASP A 303 20.74 18.91 -7.22
C ASP A 303 19.25 18.98 -6.88
N SER A 304 18.41 19.62 -7.71
CA SER A 304 16.95 19.65 -7.52
C SER A 304 16.24 18.40 -8.06
N LEU A 305 17.00 17.50 -8.71
CA LEU A 305 16.53 16.23 -9.26
C LEU A 305 17.11 15.04 -8.47
N ASP A 306 16.23 14.24 -7.88
CA ASP A 306 16.60 12.96 -7.29
C ASP A 306 16.59 11.87 -8.38
N GLU A 307 17.72 11.17 -8.54
CA GLU A 307 17.81 10.03 -9.43
C GLU A 307 17.12 8.79 -8.85
N LEU A 308 16.33 8.11 -9.67
CA LEU A 308 15.72 6.82 -9.37
C LEU A 308 16.70 5.69 -9.72
N ALA A 309 16.50 4.51 -9.15
CA ALA A 309 17.30 3.34 -9.50
C ALA A 309 17.29 3.14 -11.04
N PRO A 310 18.47 3.05 -11.68
CA PRO A 310 18.55 2.94 -13.13
C PRO A 310 17.92 1.63 -13.59
N MET A 311 17.30 1.67 -14.76
CA MET A 311 16.61 0.53 -15.34
C MET A 311 17.38 0.01 -16.55
N GLU A 312 18.01 -1.14 -16.42
CA GLU A 312 18.65 -1.83 -17.54
C GLU A 312 17.66 -2.78 -18.22
N VAL A 313 17.38 -2.53 -19.50
CA VAL A 313 16.40 -3.32 -20.28
C VAL A 313 16.95 -3.59 -21.68
N THR A 314 16.79 -4.82 -22.15
CA THR A 314 16.97 -5.17 -23.56
C THR A 314 15.64 -5.07 -24.29
N LEU A 315 15.46 -4.03 -25.09
CA LEU A 315 14.25 -3.82 -25.87
C LEU A 315 14.29 -4.64 -27.17
N PRO A 316 13.19 -5.32 -27.57
CA PRO A 316 13.18 -6.13 -28.79
C PRO A 316 13.45 -5.30 -30.04
N GLY A 317 14.35 -5.76 -30.91
CA GLY A 317 14.75 -5.09 -32.15
C GLY A 317 15.98 -5.78 -32.76
N ASN A 318 16.57 -5.17 -33.79
CA ASN A 318 17.87 -5.64 -34.29
C ASN A 318 18.98 -5.13 -33.36
N GLU A 319 20.03 -5.92 -33.18
CA GLU A 319 21.17 -5.58 -32.31
C GLU A 319 21.79 -4.23 -32.68
N GLY A 320 21.84 -3.30 -31.72
CA GLY A 320 22.38 -1.95 -31.89
C GLY A 320 21.53 -1.02 -32.78
N GLU A 321 20.29 -1.40 -33.13
CA GLU A 321 19.43 -0.56 -33.96
C GLU A 321 18.97 0.68 -33.19
N LEU A 322 19.32 1.86 -33.73
CA LEU A 322 18.86 3.15 -33.24
C LEU A 322 17.55 3.55 -33.95
N VAL A 323 16.43 3.39 -33.26
CA VAL A 323 15.09 3.67 -33.79
C VAL A 323 14.64 5.09 -33.43
N PRO A 324 14.24 5.94 -34.41
CA PRO A 324 13.61 7.22 -34.12
C PRO A 324 12.21 7.03 -33.51
N VAL A 325 12.02 7.54 -32.29
CA VAL A 325 10.77 7.41 -31.53
C VAL A 325 10.27 8.76 -31.00
N THR A 326 8.96 8.91 -30.90
CA THR A 326 8.33 9.89 -30.01
C THR A 326 8.05 9.23 -28.66
N LEU A 327 7.77 10.04 -27.64
CA LEU A 327 7.43 9.54 -26.31
C LEU A 327 5.94 9.76 -26.01
N GLU A 328 5.35 8.80 -25.30
CA GLU A 328 4.03 8.93 -24.68
C GLU A 328 4.11 8.48 -23.23
N THR A 329 3.49 9.21 -22.31
CA THR A 329 3.46 8.88 -20.89
C THR A 329 2.04 8.58 -20.45
N VAL A 330 1.88 7.51 -19.68
CA VAL A 330 0.61 7.16 -19.02
C VAL A 330 0.85 6.96 -17.53
N VAL A 331 0.12 7.69 -16.69
CA VAL A 331 0.04 7.37 -15.25
C VAL A 331 -1.12 6.40 -15.08
N THR A 332 -0.84 5.16 -14.69
CA THR A 332 -1.88 4.16 -14.44
C THR A 332 -2.58 4.41 -13.09
N GLU A 333 -3.79 3.85 -12.92
CA GLU A 333 -4.58 3.95 -11.68
C GLU A 333 -3.91 3.23 -10.48
N THR A 334 -3.00 2.30 -10.76
CA THR A 334 -2.19 1.63 -9.73
C THR A 334 -1.02 2.49 -9.26
N GLY A 335 -0.77 3.65 -9.88
CA GLY A 335 0.39 4.49 -9.58
C GLY A 335 1.67 3.95 -10.20
N VAL A 336 1.59 3.35 -11.39
CA VAL A 336 2.75 3.04 -12.25
C VAL A 336 2.82 4.09 -13.36
N LEU A 337 3.99 4.69 -13.56
CA LEU A 337 4.26 5.46 -14.75
C LEU A 337 4.71 4.52 -15.87
N GLN A 338 4.03 4.61 -17.00
CA GLN A 338 4.43 3.95 -18.23
C GLN A 338 5.00 5.01 -19.17
N LEU A 339 6.24 4.81 -19.61
CA LEU A 339 6.84 5.57 -20.70
C LEU A 339 6.86 4.67 -21.94
N TRP A 340 6.17 5.12 -22.97
CA TRP A 340 6.09 4.44 -24.26
C TRP A 340 6.98 5.14 -25.27
N CYS A 341 7.87 4.38 -25.89
CA CYS A 341 8.61 4.82 -27.05
C CYS A 341 7.85 4.35 -28.30
N VAL A 342 7.44 5.29 -29.16
CA VAL A 342 6.57 5.02 -30.31
C VAL A 342 7.31 5.38 -31.60
N ALA A 343 7.61 4.38 -32.41
CA ALA A 343 8.19 4.59 -33.74
C ALA A 343 7.12 4.95 -34.77
N ARG A 344 7.54 5.61 -35.84
CA ARG A 344 6.65 6.00 -36.95
C ARG A 344 6.07 4.81 -37.72
N ASP A 345 6.77 3.67 -37.69
CA ASP A 345 6.34 2.42 -38.34
C ASP A 345 5.34 1.61 -37.50
N GLY A 346 4.92 2.14 -36.34
CA GLY A 346 3.95 1.53 -35.45
C GLY A 346 4.54 0.61 -34.40
N ARG A 347 5.85 0.33 -34.42
CA ARG A 347 6.51 -0.37 -33.30
C ARG A 347 6.44 0.46 -32.02
N ARG A 348 6.24 -0.22 -30.90
CA ARG A 348 6.11 0.41 -29.58
C ARG A 348 6.88 -0.38 -28.54
N TRP A 349 7.60 0.33 -27.68
CA TRP A 349 8.32 -0.21 -26.54
C TRP A 349 7.82 0.45 -25.27
N LYS A 350 7.76 -0.31 -24.17
CA LYS A 350 7.21 0.14 -22.90
C LYS A 350 8.25 0.00 -21.80
N LEU A 351 8.39 1.07 -21.03
CA LEU A 351 9.16 1.14 -19.79
C LEU A 351 8.17 1.41 -18.65
N GLU A 352 8.25 0.68 -17.54
CA GLU A 352 7.33 0.81 -16.41
C GLU A 352 8.10 1.02 -15.11
N PHE A 353 7.69 2.01 -14.32
CA PHE A 353 8.22 2.20 -12.98
C PHE A 353 7.16 2.69 -11.99
N ASN A 354 7.33 2.33 -10.72
CA ASN A 354 6.34 2.59 -9.69
C ASN A 354 6.55 4.00 -9.09
N VAL A 355 5.60 4.91 -9.32
CA VAL A 355 5.68 6.28 -8.79
C VAL A 355 5.36 6.38 -7.29
N ARG A 356 4.84 5.30 -6.69
CA ARG A 356 4.52 5.23 -5.26
C ARG A 356 5.58 4.53 -4.41
N ALA A 357 6.57 3.86 -5.02
CA ALA A 357 7.49 2.96 -4.31
C ALA A 357 8.78 3.62 -3.76
N SER A 358 8.95 4.95 -3.87
CA SER A 358 10.19 5.62 -3.46
C SER A 358 10.43 5.71 -1.93
N HIS A 359 9.86 4.80 -1.13
CA HIS A 359 10.10 4.68 0.31
C HIS A 359 10.88 3.44 0.75
N GLN A 360 11.47 2.70 -0.19
CA GLN A 360 12.48 1.70 0.13
C GLN A 360 13.73 2.03 -0.65
N HIS A 361 14.70 2.67 0.00
CA HIS A 361 16.14 2.39 -0.11
C HIS A 361 16.91 3.38 0.78
N ALA A 362 17.09 2.97 2.04
CA ALA A 362 18.27 3.16 2.89
C ALA A 362 18.10 2.24 4.12
#